data_AF-A0AAV9TDH3-F1
#
_entry.id   AF-A0AAV9TDH3-F1
#
_cell.length_a   1.000
_cell.length_b   1.000
_cell.length_c   1.000
_cell.angle_alpha   90.00
_cell.angle_beta   90.00
_cell.angle_gamma   90.00
#
_symmetry.space_group_name_H-M   'P 1'
#
loop_
_entity.id
_entity.type
_entity.pdbx_description
1 polymer ?
#
loop_
_entity_poly.entity_id
_entity_poly.type
_entity_poly.pdbx_seq_one_letter_code
_entity_poly.pdbx_strand_id
1 'polypeptide(L)'
;MTATTATNATIPCSETPDQQTKGAVNKGSPKDPYVVKAMPTPVANTTFSKVTMGLVPRSGFRDTCANIHGDSGDPAVIWACCRTPTGWGVQNRFDLGKCLQNVNGTLTPHPAGHFRRGCGGCAIQDPFKPTIYTCKCGTDVTNGPQRFVDTTVDLNDFIGNHEGALFCHGVNEKRLMGTCAPRFV
;
A
#
# COMPACT_ATOMS: atom_id res chain seq x y z
N MET A 1 44.75 -3.48 -28.53
CA MET A 1 43.41 -3.90 -28.07
C MET A 1 43.14 -3.17 -26.75
N THR A 2 42.44 -2.04 -26.82
CA THR A 2 42.15 -1.18 -25.66
C THR A 2 40.77 -1.55 -25.13
N ALA A 3 40.72 -2.13 -23.94
CA ALA A 3 39.48 -2.43 -23.23
C ALA A 3 39.04 -1.16 -22.47
N THR A 4 37.94 -0.56 -22.90
CA THR A 4 37.28 0.54 -22.19
C THR A 4 36.36 -0.06 -21.14
N THR A 5 36.80 -0.10 -19.88
CA THR A 5 35.92 -0.38 -18.73
C THR A 5 34.97 0.79 -18.53
N ALA A 6 33.68 0.57 -18.83
CA ALA A 6 32.61 1.49 -18.49
C ALA A 6 32.32 1.41 -16.99
N THR A 7 32.53 2.52 -16.30
CA THR A 7 32.19 2.75 -14.89
C THR A 7 30.67 2.74 -14.75
N ASN A 8 30.13 1.73 -14.07
CA ASN A 8 28.70 1.57 -13.83
C ASN A 8 28.27 2.53 -12.71
N ALA A 9 27.74 3.69 -13.10
CA ALA A 9 27.26 4.70 -12.16
C ALA A 9 26.00 4.20 -11.45
N THR A 10 26.07 4.06 -10.13
CA THR A 10 24.92 3.92 -9.24
C THR A 10 24.03 5.15 -9.41
N ILE A 11 22.83 4.99 -9.96
CA ILE A 11 21.82 6.04 -9.98
C ILE A 11 20.98 5.89 -8.70
N PRO A 12 21.18 6.71 -7.66
CA PRO A 12 20.22 6.81 -6.56
C PRO A 12 18.90 7.34 -7.10
N CYS A 13 17.78 6.82 -6.58
CA CYS A 13 16.46 7.34 -6.91
C CYS A 13 16.36 8.79 -6.40
N SER A 14 16.27 9.74 -7.33
CA SER A 14 16.15 11.16 -7.00
C SER A 14 14.84 11.42 -6.25
N GLU A 15 14.94 12.10 -5.12
CA GLU A 15 13.80 12.57 -4.33
C GLU A 15 13.09 13.74 -5.04
N THR A 16 11.76 13.79 -4.86
CA THR A 16 10.78 14.86 -5.20
C THR A 16 10.50 15.19 -6.67
N PRO A 17 9.22 15.22 -7.09
CA PRO A 17 8.77 16.06 -8.20
C PRO A 17 8.47 17.48 -7.71
N ASP A 18 8.98 18.44 -8.45
CA ASP A 18 8.63 19.86 -8.43
C ASP A 18 7.13 20.12 -8.21
N GLN A 19 6.84 21.12 -7.37
CA GLN A 19 5.53 21.75 -7.29
C GLN A 19 5.17 22.35 -8.66
N GLN A 20 4.23 21.74 -9.38
CA GLN A 20 3.54 22.43 -10.47
C GLN A 20 2.41 23.30 -9.91
N THR A 21 2.50 24.56 -10.28
CA THR A 21 1.75 25.73 -9.86
C THR A 21 0.26 25.68 -10.21
N LYS A 22 -0.54 26.34 -9.35
CA LYS A 22 -1.94 26.76 -9.56
C LYS A 22 -2.17 27.32 -10.98
N GLY A 23 -3.22 26.82 -11.65
CA GLY A 23 -3.77 27.41 -12.87
C GLY A 23 -5.26 27.11 -13.06
N ALA A 24 -6.08 28.14 -12.76
CA ALA A 24 -7.43 28.47 -13.23
C ALA A 24 -8.52 27.41 -13.52
N VAL A 25 -9.67 27.65 -12.88
CA VAL A 25 -11.02 27.14 -13.17
C VAL A 25 -11.44 27.41 -14.63
N ASN A 26 -12.04 26.40 -15.29
CA ASN A 26 -13.01 26.64 -16.36
C ASN A 26 -14.10 25.55 -16.38
N LYS A 27 -15.36 26.02 -16.44
CA LYS A 27 -16.58 25.23 -16.53
C LYS A 27 -16.71 24.59 -17.91
N GLY A 28 -17.05 23.30 -17.96
CA GLY A 28 -17.49 22.63 -19.18
C GLY A 28 -17.57 21.12 -18.99
N SER A 29 -18.77 20.58 -18.81
CA SER A 29 -19.02 19.14 -18.71
C SER A 29 -18.94 18.46 -20.09
N PRO A 30 -18.29 17.29 -20.22
CA PRO A 30 -18.56 16.33 -21.29
C PRO A 30 -19.38 15.14 -20.76
N LYS A 31 -20.31 14.68 -21.59
CA LYS A 31 -21.29 13.63 -21.32
C LYS A 31 -20.64 12.24 -21.31
N ASP A 32 -20.90 11.44 -20.28
CA ASP A 32 -20.53 10.02 -20.18
C ASP A 32 -21.34 9.14 -21.17
N PRO A 33 -20.70 8.25 -21.96
CA PRO A 33 -21.41 7.34 -22.87
C PRO A 33 -21.71 5.95 -22.28
N TYR A 34 -21.63 5.73 -20.96
CA TYR A 34 -21.87 4.42 -20.35
C TYR A 34 -23.15 4.37 -19.52
N VAL A 35 -24.31 4.38 -20.19
CA VAL A 35 -25.59 4.02 -19.56
C VAL A 35 -25.83 2.53 -19.79
N VAL A 36 -25.51 1.70 -18.78
CA VAL A 36 -25.93 0.29 -18.77
C VAL A 36 -27.25 0.20 -18.00
N LYS A 37 -28.30 -0.18 -18.74
CA LYS A 37 -29.67 -0.39 -18.27
C LYS A 37 -29.69 -1.61 -17.33
N ALA A 38 -29.86 -1.41 -16.03
CA ALA A 38 -30.03 -2.51 -15.08
C ALA A 38 -31.46 -3.07 -15.17
N MET A 39 -31.61 -4.34 -15.53
CA MET A 39 -32.83 -5.11 -15.31
C MET A 39 -32.80 -5.73 -13.91
N PRO A 40 -33.93 -5.79 -13.16
CA PRO A 40 -33.94 -6.35 -11.82
C PRO A 40 -33.96 -7.89 -11.88
N THR A 41 -32.87 -8.52 -11.48
CA THR A 41 -32.85 -9.95 -11.13
C THR A 41 -33.18 -10.14 -9.64
N PRO A 42 -33.87 -11.24 -9.28
CA PRO A 42 -34.38 -11.44 -7.92
C PRO A 42 -33.25 -11.52 -6.90
N VAL A 43 -33.42 -10.78 -5.81
CA VAL A 43 -32.52 -10.73 -4.66
C VAL A 43 -32.59 -12.08 -3.95
N ALA A 44 -31.57 -12.92 -4.14
CA ALA A 44 -31.35 -14.05 -3.25
C ALA A 44 -30.89 -13.49 -1.91
N ASN A 45 -31.65 -13.75 -0.85
CA ASN A 45 -31.26 -13.49 0.54
C ASN A 45 -30.05 -14.36 0.89
N THR A 46 -28.84 -13.86 0.62
CA THR A 46 -27.62 -14.44 1.16
C THR A 46 -27.45 -13.97 2.58
N THR A 47 -27.81 -14.86 3.51
CA THR A 47 -27.29 -14.86 4.88
C THR A 47 -25.78 -14.63 4.81
N PHE A 48 -25.30 -13.54 5.43
CA PHE A 48 -23.88 -13.30 5.60
C PHE A 48 -23.33 -14.42 6.49
N SER A 49 -22.84 -15.48 5.87
CA SER A 49 -21.98 -16.46 6.54
C SER A 49 -20.87 -15.68 7.21
N LYS A 50 -20.64 -15.94 8.50
CA LYS A 50 -19.42 -15.54 9.20
C LYS A 50 -18.25 -15.96 8.32
N VAL A 51 -17.69 -15.01 7.58
CA VAL A 51 -16.40 -15.16 6.95
C VAL A 51 -15.45 -15.21 8.12
N THR A 52 -15.11 -16.43 8.55
CA THR A 52 -13.85 -16.66 9.22
C THR A 52 -12.83 -15.89 8.40
N MET A 53 -12.20 -14.86 8.99
CA MET A 53 -11.04 -14.19 8.41
C MET A 53 -10.03 -15.30 8.17
N GLY A 54 -10.14 -15.95 7.02
CA GLY A 54 -9.25 -17.00 6.60
C GLY A 54 -7.89 -16.35 6.64
N LEU A 55 -6.97 -16.97 7.39
CA LEU A 55 -5.54 -16.73 7.33
C LEU A 55 -5.22 -16.25 5.93
N VAL A 56 -4.94 -14.95 5.78
CA VAL A 56 -4.44 -14.43 4.52
C VAL A 56 -3.20 -15.26 4.27
N PRO A 57 -3.15 -16.09 3.20
CA PRO A 57 -1.94 -16.82 2.91
C PRO A 57 -0.82 -15.79 2.89
N ARG A 58 0.28 -16.04 3.60
CA ARG A 58 1.40 -15.10 3.67
C ARG A 58 1.68 -14.59 2.26
N SER A 59 1.27 -13.36 2.00
CA SER A 59 1.28 -12.81 0.65
C SER A 59 2.72 -12.50 0.22
N GLY A 60 3.61 -12.24 1.19
CA GLY A 60 5.04 -12.44 1.03
C GLY A 60 5.71 -11.50 0.03
N PHE A 61 5.28 -10.23 -0.08
CA PHE A 61 5.83 -9.33 -1.10
C PHE A 61 7.35 -9.17 -1.02
N ARG A 62 7.96 -9.29 0.17
CA ARG A 62 9.41 -9.15 0.36
C ARG A 62 10.23 -10.14 -0.47
N ASP A 63 9.68 -11.30 -0.81
CA ASP A 63 10.40 -12.33 -1.59
C ASP A 63 10.62 -11.91 -3.06
N THR A 64 9.81 -10.97 -3.54
CA THR A 64 9.83 -10.51 -4.93
C THR A 64 9.91 -8.99 -5.08
N CYS A 65 10.07 -8.27 -3.97
CA CYS A 65 10.20 -6.82 -3.94
C CYS A 65 11.45 -6.39 -3.14
N ALA A 66 12.07 -5.29 -3.57
CA ALA A 66 13.22 -4.68 -2.92
C ALA A 66 12.99 -3.17 -2.72
N ASN A 67 13.91 -2.49 -2.03
CA ASN A 67 13.84 -1.05 -1.73
C ASN A 67 12.48 -0.67 -1.12
N ILE A 68 12.13 -1.36 -0.03
CA ILE A 68 10.85 -1.16 0.66
C ILE A 68 10.99 0.01 1.63
N HIS A 69 10.10 0.98 1.48
CA HIS A 69 10.06 2.19 2.28
C HIS A 69 8.61 2.54 2.64
N GLY A 70 8.44 3.37 3.68
CA GLY A 70 7.15 3.84 4.13
C GLY A 70 7.20 5.35 4.34
N ASP A 71 6.25 6.05 3.74
CA ASP A 71 6.05 7.48 3.96
C ASP A 71 5.23 7.65 5.26
N SER A 72 5.72 8.51 6.16
CA SER A 72 5.01 8.90 7.39
C SER A 72 3.94 9.99 7.15
N GLY A 73 3.78 10.44 5.90
CA GLY A 73 2.88 11.51 5.47
C GLY A 73 1.41 11.10 5.36
N ASP A 74 0.58 11.92 4.73
CA ASP A 74 -0.82 11.59 4.38
C ASP A 74 -0.99 11.55 2.87
N PRO A 75 -1.24 10.39 2.23
CA PRO A 75 -1.65 9.07 2.80
C PRO A 75 -0.52 8.15 3.34
N ALA A 76 -0.89 7.01 3.97
CA ALA A 76 0.04 6.00 4.53
C ALA A 76 0.56 5.13 3.41
N VAL A 77 1.52 5.66 2.66
CA VAL A 77 2.01 5.00 1.47
C VAL A 77 3.24 4.19 1.82
N ILE A 78 3.22 2.91 1.48
CA ILE A 78 4.46 2.16 1.29
C ILE A 78 4.83 2.19 -0.17
N TRP A 79 6.12 2.07 -0.45
CA TRP A 79 6.60 1.88 -1.80
C TRP A 79 7.70 0.85 -1.86
N ALA A 80 7.70 0.10 -2.96
CA ALA A 80 8.67 -0.96 -3.19
C ALA A 80 8.90 -1.12 -4.69
N CYS A 81 10.05 -1.67 -5.03
CA CYS A 81 10.39 -2.11 -6.37
C CYS A 81 10.10 -3.60 -6.51
N CYS A 82 9.05 -3.96 -7.22
CA CYS A 82 8.52 -5.33 -7.27
C CYS A 82 8.74 -5.97 -8.64
N ARG A 83 9.07 -7.27 -8.65
CA ARG A 83 9.34 -8.04 -9.85
C ARG A 83 8.04 -8.35 -10.59
N THR A 84 8.03 -8.08 -11.88
CA THR A 84 6.99 -8.53 -12.81
C THR A 84 7.26 -9.96 -13.28
N PRO A 85 6.30 -10.65 -13.95
CA PRO A 85 6.53 -11.99 -14.49
C PRO A 85 7.64 -12.01 -15.55
N THR A 86 7.87 -10.88 -16.21
CA THR A 86 8.95 -10.70 -17.20
C THR A 86 10.34 -10.49 -16.58
N GLY A 87 10.44 -10.43 -15.25
CA GLY A 87 11.70 -10.27 -14.51
C GLY A 87 12.10 -8.81 -14.24
N TRP A 88 11.52 -7.84 -14.95
CA TRP A 88 11.77 -6.42 -14.72
C TRP A 88 11.16 -5.93 -13.41
N GLY A 89 11.82 -4.97 -12.77
CA GLY A 89 11.33 -4.29 -11.57
C GLY A 89 10.45 -3.10 -11.90
N VAL A 90 9.33 -2.98 -11.19
CA VAL A 90 8.42 -1.83 -11.28
C VAL A 90 8.25 -1.23 -9.89
N GLN A 91 8.38 0.10 -9.80
CA GLN A 91 8.14 0.82 -8.57
C GLN A 91 6.65 1.05 -8.40
N ASN A 92 6.12 0.61 -7.28
CA ASN A 92 4.72 0.80 -6.92
C ASN A 92 4.58 1.44 -5.55
N ARG A 93 3.52 2.22 -5.40
CA ARG A 93 3.06 2.85 -4.17
C ARG A 93 1.73 2.21 -3.76
N PHE A 94 1.56 1.95 -2.47
CA PHE A 94 0.34 1.36 -1.93
C PHE A 94 -0.12 2.09 -0.66
N ASP A 95 -1.36 2.55 -0.64
CA ASP A 95 -2.01 3.11 0.55
C ASP A 95 -2.45 2.02 1.55
N LEU A 96 -1.71 1.89 2.64
CA LEU A 96 -2.01 0.96 3.74
C LEU A 96 -3.37 1.21 4.40
N GLY A 97 -3.96 2.40 4.24
CA GLY A 97 -5.31 2.70 4.72
C GLY A 97 -6.37 1.77 4.15
N LYS A 98 -6.08 1.10 3.02
CA LYS A 98 -6.97 0.14 2.38
C LYS A 98 -6.91 -1.27 2.97
N CYS A 99 -5.90 -1.57 3.80
CA CYS A 99 -5.65 -2.93 4.29
C CYS A 99 -5.36 -3.04 5.78
N LEU A 100 -5.35 -1.93 6.51
CA LEU A 100 -5.12 -1.92 7.94
C LEU A 100 -6.25 -1.22 8.66
N GLN A 101 -6.65 -1.78 9.80
CA GLN A 101 -7.64 -1.24 10.73
C GLN A 101 -7.02 -1.08 12.13
N ASN A 102 -7.48 -0.09 12.88
CA ASN A 102 -7.26 -0.03 14.32
C ASN A 102 -8.37 -0.79 15.06
N VAL A 103 -8.00 -1.80 15.85
CA VAL A 103 -8.90 -2.55 16.72
C VAL A 103 -8.44 -2.37 18.16
N ASN A 104 -9.10 -1.46 18.90
CA ASN A 104 -8.77 -1.16 20.30
C ASN A 104 -7.25 -0.96 20.56
N GLY A 105 -6.60 -0.13 19.74
CA GLY A 105 -5.17 0.15 19.84
C GLY A 105 -4.26 -0.85 19.13
N THR A 106 -4.82 -1.90 18.51
CA THR A 106 -4.07 -2.92 17.78
C THR A 106 -4.22 -2.73 16.27
N LEU A 107 -3.10 -2.61 15.56
CA LEU A 107 -3.09 -2.50 14.11
C LEU A 107 -3.27 -3.90 13.49
N THR A 108 -4.37 -4.09 12.78
CA THR A 108 -4.79 -5.42 12.27
C THR A 108 -5.04 -5.38 10.77
N PRO A 109 -4.62 -6.39 9.99
CA PRO A 109 -4.99 -6.53 8.58
C PRO A 109 -6.51 -6.62 8.41
N HIS A 110 -7.08 -5.74 7.58
CA HIS A 110 -8.51 -5.72 7.30
C HIS A 110 -8.80 -5.01 5.97
N PRO A 111 -9.68 -5.56 5.09
CA PRO A 111 -10.11 -4.88 3.88
C PRO A 111 -10.80 -3.55 4.19
N ALA A 112 -10.42 -2.48 3.52
CA ALA A 112 -10.95 -1.12 3.78
C ALA A 112 -10.83 -0.69 5.25
N GLY A 113 -9.72 -1.02 5.91
CA GLY A 113 -9.60 -0.88 7.36
C GLY A 113 -9.51 0.57 7.90
N HIS A 114 -9.08 1.54 7.09
CA HIS A 114 -9.03 2.97 7.43
C HIS A 114 -8.37 3.30 8.80
N PHE A 115 -7.32 2.57 9.20
CA PHE A 115 -6.69 2.68 10.53
C PHE A 115 -6.30 4.11 10.96
N ARG A 116 -5.98 4.98 10.00
CA ARG A 116 -5.60 6.39 10.25
C ARG A 116 -6.60 7.19 11.07
N ARG A 117 -7.88 6.80 11.10
CA ARG A 117 -8.89 7.46 11.95
C ARG A 117 -8.57 7.39 13.44
N GLY A 118 -7.81 6.39 13.86
CA GLY A 118 -7.44 6.18 15.26
C GLY A 118 -5.95 5.94 15.47
N CYS A 119 -5.10 6.13 14.45
CA CYS A 119 -3.66 5.88 14.54
C CYS A 119 -2.86 7.03 13.94
N GLY A 120 -1.69 7.30 14.52
CA GLY A 120 -0.73 8.28 14.03
C GLY A 120 0.72 7.85 14.30
N GLY A 121 1.67 8.66 13.83
CA GLY A 121 3.11 8.40 14.02
C GLY A 121 3.59 7.10 13.36
N CYS A 122 2.99 6.75 12.22
CA CYS A 122 3.21 5.46 11.59
C CYS A 122 4.42 5.47 10.64
N ALA A 123 5.29 4.48 10.75
CA ALA A 123 6.49 4.36 9.91
C ALA A 123 7.08 2.95 9.95
N ILE A 124 7.90 2.65 8.95
CA ILE A 124 8.93 1.60 9.04
C ILE A 124 10.11 2.22 9.80
N GLN A 125 10.35 1.78 11.03
CA GLN A 125 11.34 2.40 11.92
C GLN A 125 12.73 1.76 11.81
N ASP A 126 12.80 0.47 11.52
CA ASP A 126 14.03 -0.30 11.46
C ASP A 126 14.36 -0.67 10.00
N PRO A 127 15.45 -0.13 9.42
CA PRO A 127 15.82 -0.42 8.04
C PRO A 127 16.22 -1.90 7.80
N PHE A 128 16.58 -2.64 8.86
CA PHE A 128 16.87 -4.08 8.77
C PHE A 128 15.59 -4.94 8.82
N LYS A 129 14.46 -4.34 9.19
CA LYS A 129 13.14 -4.97 9.22
C LYS A 129 12.15 -4.15 8.37
N PRO A 130 12.38 -4.07 7.05
CA PRO A 130 11.66 -3.15 6.18
C PRO A 130 10.20 -3.56 5.91
N THR A 131 9.71 -4.63 6.55
CA THR A 131 8.30 -5.04 6.52
C THR A 131 7.58 -4.80 7.84
N ILE A 132 8.30 -4.42 8.90
CA ILE A 132 7.69 -4.13 10.20
C ILE A 132 7.21 -2.68 10.20
N TYR A 133 5.90 -2.51 10.22
CA TYR A 133 5.24 -1.22 10.26
C TYR A 133 4.74 -0.94 11.68
N THR A 134 5.19 0.17 12.26
CA THR A 134 4.87 0.58 13.62
C THR A 134 3.96 1.79 13.59
N CYS A 135 2.97 1.83 14.48
CA CYS A 135 2.04 2.94 14.68
C CYS A 135 1.77 3.18 16.16
N LYS A 136 1.26 4.38 16.48
CA LYS A 136 0.57 4.65 17.74
C LYS A 136 -0.92 4.69 17.51
N CYS A 137 -1.67 3.78 18.11
CA CYS A 137 -3.11 3.63 17.90
C CYS A 137 -3.89 3.84 19.19
N GLY A 138 -5.02 4.53 19.07
CA GLY A 138 -5.94 4.80 20.17
C GLY A 138 -6.73 3.55 20.56
N THR A 139 -6.85 3.29 21.86
CA THR A 139 -7.72 2.26 22.42
C THR A 139 -9.17 2.73 22.45
N ASP A 140 -10.11 1.79 22.36
CA ASP A 140 -11.53 2.03 22.54
C ASP A 140 -11.81 2.13 24.05
N VAL A 141 -11.99 3.36 24.54
CA VAL A 141 -12.35 3.63 25.93
C VAL A 141 -13.76 4.18 25.98
N THR A 142 -14.60 3.59 26.83
CA THR A 142 -16.00 4.02 27.02
C THR A 142 -16.12 5.24 27.92
N ASN A 143 -15.17 5.43 28.84
CA ASN A 143 -15.13 6.57 29.75
C ASN A 143 -13.67 7.02 29.96
N GLY A 144 -13.37 8.26 29.57
CA GLY A 144 -12.04 8.87 29.75
C GLY A 144 -11.32 9.20 28.44
N PRO A 145 -10.12 9.81 28.53
CA PRO A 145 -9.35 10.20 27.36
C PRO A 145 -8.83 8.96 26.62
N GLN A 146 -8.83 9.04 25.29
CA GLN A 146 -8.29 7.99 24.43
C GLN A 146 -6.81 7.76 24.74
N ARG A 147 -6.46 6.52 25.12
CA ARG A 147 -5.06 6.12 25.34
C ARG A 147 -4.47 5.64 24.03
N PHE A 148 -3.28 6.13 23.68
CA PHE A 148 -2.53 5.65 22.53
C PHE A 148 -1.49 4.62 22.97
N VAL A 149 -1.40 3.51 22.26
CA VAL A 149 -0.44 2.44 22.48
C VAL A 149 0.37 2.20 21.22
N ASP A 150 1.65 1.83 21.39
CA ASP A 150 2.48 1.40 20.27
C ASP A 150 2.00 0.02 19.81
N THR A 151 1.88 -0.14 18.50
CA THR A 151 1.46 -1.39 17.85
C THR A 151 2.27 -1.60 16.58
N THR A 152 2.54 -2.86 16.26
CA THR A 152 3.33 -3.25 15.10
C THR A 152 2.60 -4.33 14.31
N VAL A 153 2.84 -4.33 12.99
CA VAL A 153 2.35 -5.36 12.08
C VAL A 153 3.45 -5.69 11.08
N ASP A 154 3.59 -6.97 10.72
CA ASP A 154 4.43 -7.37 9.59
C ASP A 154 3.62 -7.28 8.31
N LEU A 155 3.98 -6.34 7.44
CA LEU A 155 3.35 -6.15 6.14
C LEU A 155 3.50 -7.39 5.25
N ASN A 156 4.54 -8.20 5.46
CA ASN A 156 4.78 -9.40 4.67
C ASN A 156 3.73 -10.50 4.90
N ASP A 157 3.00 -10.44 6.01
CA ASP A 157 1.96 -11.42 6.33
C ASP A 157 0.72 -11.28 5.43
N PHE A 158 0.45 -10.09 4.88
CA PHE A 158 -0.80 -9.85 4.12
C PHE A 158 -0.63 -9.04 2.84
N ILE A 159 0.49 -8.31 2.65
CA ILE A 159 0.83 -7.64 1.40
C ILE A 159 1.62 -8.57 0.51
N GLY A 160 1.20 -8.68 -0.74
CA GLY A 160 1.89 -9.46 -1.76
C GLY A 160 2.22 -8.64 -2.98
N ASN A 161 2.86 -9.32 -3.94
CA ASN A 161 3.18 -8.79 -5.25
C ASN A 161 2.38 -9.56 -6.31
N HIS A 162 1.54 -8.85 -7.06
CA HIS A 162 0.77 -9.38 -8.18
C HIS A 162 1.22 -8.70 -9.46
N GLU A 163 2.05 -9.39 -10.23
CA GLU A 163 2.61 -8.92 -11.51
C GLU A 163 3.37 -7.59 -11.42
N GLY A 164 4.06 -7.35 -10.31
CA GLY A 164 4.75 -6.10 -10.01
C GLY A 164 3.93 -5.15 -9.14
N ALA A 165 2.60 -5.27 -9.08
CA ALA A 165 1.76 -4.40 -8.25
C ALA A 165 1.63 -4.92 -6.81
N LEU A 166 1.76 -4.01 -5.84
CA LEU A 166 1.44 -4.34 -4.44
C LEU A 166 -0.06 -4.59 -4.30
N PHE A 167 -0.42 -5.65 -3.57
CA PHE A 167 -1.81 -6.03 -3.34
C PHE A 167 -2.04 -6.51 -1.90
N CYS A 168 -3.26 -6.32 -1.41
CA CYS A 168 -3.75 -6.96 -0.19
C CYS A 168 -5.28 -7.05 -0.22
N HIS A 169 -5.82 -8.15 0.31
CA HIS A 169 -7.27 -8.42 0.38
C HIS A 169 -8.04 -8.19 -0.94
N GLY A 170 -7.43 -8.52 -2.09
CA GLY A 170 -8.03 -8.31 -3.42
C GLY A 170 -8.02 -6.86 -3.92
N VAL A 171 -7.37 -5.95 -3.19
CA VAL A 171 -7.14 -4.56 -3.58
C VAL A 171 -5.73 -4.43 -4.14
N ASN A 172 -5.63 -3.96 -5.38
CA ASN A 172 -4.36 -3.73 -6.07
C ASN A 172 -4.24 -2.24 -6.35
N GLU A 173 -3.13 -1.60 -5.99
CA GLU A 173 -2.86 -0.24 -6.46
C GLU A 173 -1.88 -0.28 -7.62
N LYS A 174 -2.39 0.03 -8.83
CA LYS A 174 -1.56 0.24 -10.03
C LYS A 174 -1.06 1.69 -10.10
N ARG A 175 -0.53 2.23 -9.00
CA ARG A 175 0.25 3.48 -9.08
C ARG A 175 1.67 3.13 -9.51
N LEU A 176 1.81 2.74 -10.77
CA LEU A 176 3.12 2.59 -11.41
C LEU A 176 3.80 3.96 -11.43
N MET A 177 4.91 4.08 -10.71
CA MET A 177 5.73 5.30 -10.71
C MET A 177 6.84 5.22 -11.76
N GLY A 178 7.19 4.01 -12.21
CA GLY A 178 8.19 3.79 -13.25
C GLY A 178 8.85 2.42 -13.13
N THR A 179 9.82 2.17 -14.01
CA THR A 179 10.72 1.02 -13.89
C THR A 179 11.78 1.29 -12.82
N CYS A 180 12.21 0.25 -12.14
CA CYS A 180 13.32 0.30 -11.21
C CYS A 180 14.28 -0.86 -11.48
N ALA A 181 15.55 -0.67 -11.16
CA ALA A 181 16.58 -1.70 -11.24
C ALA A 181 16.92 -2.18 -9.82
N PRO A 182 16.17 -3.14 -9.27
CA PRO A 182 16.46 -3.65 -7.94
C PRO A 182 17.61 -4.65 -8.00
N ARG A 183 18.40 -4.68 -6.92
CA ARG A 183 19.10 -5.90 -6.52
C ARG A 183 18.11 -6.71 -5.69
N PHE A 184 17.40 -7.63 -6.33
CA PHE A 184 16.65 -8.64 -5.59
C PHE A 184 17.68 -9.58 -4.96
N VAL A 185 17.91 -9.43 -3.66
CA VAL A 185 18.84 -10.27 -2.89
C VAL A 185 18.07 -11.40 -2.25
#